data_AF-A0A6G6KEE3-F1
#
_entry.id   AF-A0A6G6KEE3-F1
#
_cell.length_a   1.000
_cell.length_b   1.000
_cell.length_c   1.000
_cell.angle_alpha   90.00
_cell.angle_beta   90.00
_cell.angle_gamma   90.00
#
_symmetry.space_group_name_H-M   'P 1'
#
loop_
_entity.id
_entity.type
_entity.pdbx_description
1 polymer ?
#
loop_
_entity_poly.entity_id
_entity_poly.type
_entity_poly.pdbx_seq_one_letter_code
_entity_poly.pdbx_strand_id
1 'polypeptide(L)'
;MWPRIARILRHPIMMMVVLILLCRVVKNAYPFNSFPMYADPSPYPSDYLIVADGAGNPINVKQMTGLSSAKVKKKFTQGLNRACDAVNIEPTEATPEIRQKVFNNMMRELRELAEKRNRPLPDKVRITNVLIYQDYKDGAAFREEPQLLGEG
;
A
#
# COMPACT_ATOMS: atom_id res chain seq x y z
N MET A 1 -7.61 43.21 34.79
CA MET A 1 -7.85 42.55 33.47
C MET A 1 -8.00 41.03 33.56
N TRP A 2 -7.27 40.37 34.47
CA TRP A 2 -7.35 38.93 34.74
C TRP A 2 -8.75 38.29 34.89
N PRO A 3 -9.71 38.89 35.62
CA PRO A 3 -11.01 38.23 35.84
C PRO A 3 -11.89 38.17 34.58
N ARG A 4 -11.67 39.07 33.62
CA ARG A 4 -12.41 39.06 32.34
C ARG A 4 -11.89 37.95 31.43
N ILE A 5 -10.57 37.74 31.41
CA ILE A 5 -9.91 36.66 30.66
C ILE A 5 -10.36 35.29 31.19
N ALA A 6 -10.41 35.13 32.52
CA ALA A 6 -10.89 33.89 33.14
C ALA A 6 -12.36 33.57 32.81
N ARG A 7 -13.20 34.58 32.63
CA ARG A 7 -14.62 34.41 32.24
C ARG A 7 -14.76 34.03 30.77
N ILE A 8 -13.95 34.63 29.91
CA ILE A 8 -13.91 34.34 28.47
C ILE A 8 -13.41 32.90 28.23
N LEU A 9 -12.38 32.45 28.96
CA LEU A 9 -11.87 31.08 28.88
C LEU A 9 -12.89 30.03 29.34
N ARG A 10 -13.84 30.35 30.22
CA ARG A 10 -14.92 29.42 30.61
C ARG A 10 -15.99 29.25 29.54
N HIS A 11 -15.98 30.04 28.46
CA HIS A 11 -16.93 29.91 27.38
C HIS A 11 -16.59 28.68 26.52
N PRO A 12 -17.57 27.80 26.20
CA PRO A 12 -17.30 26.55 25.48
C PRO A 12 -16.63 26.77 24.11
N ILE A 13 -16.97 27.88 23.44
CA ILE A 13 -16.33 28.27 22.16
C ILE A 13 -14.84 28.61 22.35
N MET A 14 -14.46 29.27 23.46
CA MET A 14 -13.06 29.61 23.69
C MET A 14 -12.23 28.37 24.03
N MET A 15 -12.82 27.38 24.69
CA MET A 15 -12.17 26.07 24.85
C MET A 15 -11.91 25.39 23.51
N MET A 16 -12.83 25.51 22.55
CA MET A 16 -12.62 25.00 21.19
C MET A 16 -11.48 25.72 20.46
N VAL A 17 -11.39 27.05 20.57
CA VAL A 17 -10.29 27.84 19.98
C VAL A 17 -8.94 27.48 20.61
N VAL A 18 -8.89 27.36 21.93
CA VAL A 18 -7.66 26.93 22.64
C VAL A 18 -7.26 25.52 22.21
N LEU A 19 -8.21 24.59 22.09
CA LEU A 19 -7.96 23.23 21.60
C LEU A 19 -7.42 23.25 20.16
N ILE A 20 -8.00 24.02 19.25
CA ILE A 20 -7.52 24.15 17.86
C ILE A 20 -6.09 24.69 17.81
N LEU A 21 -5.79 25.74 18.60
CA LEU A 21 -4.44 26.30 18.68
C LEU A 21 -3.45 25.29 19.28
N LEU A 22 -3.86 24.55 20.30
CA LEU A 22 -3.05 23.51 20.92
C LEU A 22 -2.78 22.36 19.94
N CYS A 23 -3.79 21.87 19.22
CA CYS A 23 -3.61 20.88 18.15
C CYS A 23 -2.70 21.39 17.03
N ARG A 24 -2.78 22.68 16.66
CA ARG A 24 -1.91 23.29 15.65
C ARG A 24 -0.45 23.40 16.09
N VAL A 25 -0.21 23.69 17.38
CA VAL A 25 1.15 23.79 17.95
C VAL A 25 1.75 22.41 18.20
N VAL A 26 0.96 21.47 18.74
CA VAL A 26 1.39 20.12 19.13
C VAL A 26 1.58 19.19 17.92
N LYS A 27 0.99 19.52 16.77
CA LYS A 27 1.12 18.75 15.50
C LYS A 27 0.86 17.25 15.72
N ASN A 28 1.85 16.38 15.48
CA ASN A 28 1.77 14.91 15.55
C ASN A 28 2.35 14.32 16.84
N ALA A 29 2.52 15.13 17.90
CA ALA A 29 3.08 14.61 19.15
C ALA A 29 2.03 13.74 19.88
N TYR A 30 2.27 12.44 19.90
CA TYR A 30 1.58 11.49 20.77
C TYR A 30 1.76 11.93 22.24
N PRO A 31 0.73 11.90 23.10
CA PRO A 31 -0.57 11.21 22.96
C PRO A 31 -1.76 12.07 22.52
N PHE A 32 -1.58 13.34 22.15
CA PHE A 32 -2.69 14.26 21.85
C PHE A 32 -3.21 14.19 20.41
N ASN A 33 -2.41 13.64 19.50
CA ASN A 33 -2.81 13.37 18.14
C ASN A 33 -2.67 11.86 17.87
N SER A 34 -3.82 11.19 17.82
CA SER A 34 -3.95 9.77 17.48
C SER A 34 -4.13 9.54 15.98
N PHE A 35 -3.49 10.36 15.14
CA PHE A 35 -3.21 10.04 13.74
C PHE A 35 -1.78 9.47 13.55
N PRO A 36 -1.35 8.38 14.24
CA PRO A 36 -0.15 7.68 13.84
C PRO A 36 -0.50 6.84 12.59
N MET A 37 0.11 7.14 11.44
CA MET A 37 0.64 6.18 10.45
C MET A 37 0.65 6.70 9.01
N TYR A 38 -0.23 7.64 8.60
CA TYR A 38 -0.34 8.02 7.17
C TYR A 38 0.39 9.31 6.77
N ALA A 39 0.90 10.07 7.74
CA ALA A 39 1.53 11.37 7.49
C ALA A 39 3.06 11.36 7.53
N ASP A 40 3.67 10.21 7.83
CA ASP A 40 5.10 10.00 7.71
C ASP A 40 5.34 8.99 6.58
N PRO A 41 5.21 9.42 5.32
CA PRO A 41 5.56 8.58 4.19
C PRO A 41 7.04 8.25 4.34
N SER A 42 7.30 6.97 4.55
CA SER A 42 8.64 6.42 4.63
C SER A 42 9.51 7.00 3.50
N PRO A 43 10.75 7.43 3.77
CA PRO A 43 11.70 7.83 2.73
C PRO A 43 12.05 6.67 1.79
N TYR A 44 11.71 5.43 2.17
CA TYR A 44 11.75 4.25 1.31
C TYR A 44 10.49 4.13 0.44
N PRO A 45 10.64 3.77 -0.84
CA PRO A 45 9.52 3.68 -1.77
C PRO A 45 8.47 2.69 -1.27
N SER A 46 7.20 3.07 -1.43
CA SER A 46 6.10 2.16 -1.14
C SER A 46 5.90 1.21 -2.31
N ASP A 47 6.11 -0.08 -2.06
CA ASP A 47 5.86 -1.17 -3.01
C ASP A 47 4.35 -1.43 -3.18
N TYR A 48 3.77 -1.10 -4.34
CA TYR A 48 2.39 -1.46 -4.68
C TYR A 48 2.35 -2.50 -5.78
N LEU A 49 1.82 -3.68 -5.46
CA LEU A 49 1.65 -4.73 -6.45
C LEU A 49 0.32 -4.54 -7.19
N ILE A 50 0.38 -4.27 -8.49
CA ILE A 50 -0.75 -4.11 -9.38
C ILE A 50 -0.84 -5.35 -10.27
N VAL A 51 -2.05 -5.91 -10.36
CA VAL A 51 -2.39 -6.91 -11.37
C VAL A 51 -2.86 -6.16 -12.61
N ALA A 52 -2.20 -6.38 -13.73
CA ALA A 52 -2.46 -5.71 -15.00
C ALA A 52 -2.78 -6.72 -16.11
N ASP A 53 -3.40 -6.27 -17.19
CA ASP A 53 -3.58 -7.07 -18.40
C ASP A 53 -2.28 -7.19 -19.21
N GLY A 54 -2.32 -7.94 -20.31
CA GLY A 54 -1.18 -8.08 -21.22
C GLY A 54 -0.71 -6.78 -21.89
N ALA A 55 -1.51 -5.70 -21.85
CA ALA A 55 -1.14 -4.38 -22.34
C ALA A 55 -0.58 -3.48 -21.22
N GLY A 56 -0.59 -3.95 -19.96
CA GLY A 56 -0.13 -3.19 -18.81
C GLY A 56 -1.21 -2.32 -18.15
N ASN A 57 -2.48 -2.43 -18.57
CA ASN A 57 -3.56 -1.70 -17.92
C ASN A 57 -3.94 -2.36 -16.60
N PRO A 58 -4.11 -1.60 -15.51
CA PRO A 58 -4.47 -2.14 -14.21
C PRO A 58 -5.86 -2.78 -14.24
N ILE A 59 -5.97 -3.98 -13.67
CA ILE A 59 -7.22 -4.72 -13.55
C ILE A 59 -7.75 -4.58 -12.12
N ASN A 60 -9.06 -4.42 -11.96
CA ASN A 60 -9.71 -4.46 -10.66
C ASN A 60 -9.80 -5.91 -10.12
N VAL A 61 -8.67 -6.43 -9.65
CA VAL A 61 -8.52 -7.80 -9.15
C VAL A 61 -9.48 -8.12 -8.00
N LYS A 62 -9.84 -7.15 -7.16
CA LYS A 62 -10.79 -7.34 -6.06
C LYS A 62 -12.18 -7.65 -6.58
N GLN A 63 -12.61 -6.95 -7.63
CA GLN A 63 -13.94 -7.16 -8.20
C GLN A 63 -14.04 -8.51 -8.91
N MET A 64 -12.94 -8.99 -9.49
CA MET A 64 -12.89 -10.25 -10.23
C MET A 64 -12.70 -11.46 -9.33
N THR A 65 -11.74 -11.42 -8.40
CA THR A 65 -11.31 -12.57 -7.58
C THR A 65 -11.77 -12.47 -6.12
N GLY A 66 -12.16 -11.28 -5.65
CA GLY A 66 -12.43 -11.01 -4.24
C GLY A 66 -11.18 -10.72 -3.40
N LEU A 67 -9.98 -10.78 -3.97
CA LEU A 67 -8.73 -10.44 -3.28
C LEU A 67 -8.33 -9.00 -3.58
N SER A 68 -8.04 -8.21 -2.54
CA SER A 68 -7.43 -6.89 -2.70
C SER A 68 -5.98 -7.00 -3.17
N SER A 69 -5.47 -5.99 -3.87
CA SER A 69 -4.07 -5.93 -4.32
C SER A 69 -3.07 -6.12 -3.17
N ALA A 70 -3.36 -5.57 -1.98
CA ALA A 70 -2.55 -5.80 -0.79
C ALA A 70 -2.52 -7.27 -0.35
N LYS A 71 -3.63 -7.99 -0.47
CA LYS A 71 -3.71 -9.42 -0.14
C LYS A 71 -2.99 -10.27 -1.18
N VAL A 72 -3.07 -9.89 -2.46
CA VAL A 72 -2.28 -10.51 -3.55
C VAL A 72 -0.79 -10.31 -3.28
N LYS A 73 -0.34 -9.09 -2.95
CA LYS A 73 1.04 -8.80 -2.55
C LYS A 73 1.50 -9.70 -1.40
N LYS A 74 0.73 -9.73 -0.31
CA LYS A 74 1.06 -10.54 0.87
C LYS A 74 1.21 -12.02 0.51
N LYS A 75 0.28 -12.57 -0.27
CA LYS A 75 0.34 -13.98 -0.71
C LYS A 75 1.55 -14.24 -1.62
N PHE A 76 1.89 -13.30 -2.51
CA PHE A 76 3.03 -13.45 -3.41
C PHE A 76 4.34 -13.43 -2.62
N THR A 77 4.52 -12.45 -1.73
CA THR A 77 5.69 -12.38 -0.84
C THR A 77 5.82 -13.63 0.03
N GLN A 78 4.71 -14.12 0.60
CA GLN A 78 4.74 -15.37 1.39
C GLN A 78 5.10 -16.59 0.53
N GLY A 79 4.59 -16.67 -0.70
CA GLY A 79 4.95 -17.72 -1.65
C GLY A 79 6.42 -17.67 -2.05
N LEU A 80 6.96 -16.46 -2.25
CA LEU A 80 8.36 -16.24 -2.57
C LEU A 80 9.26 -16.66 -1.41
N ASN A 81 8.98 -16.19 -0.20
CA ASN A 81 9.74 -16.56 0.98
C ASN A 81 9.77 -18.08 1.17
N ARG A 82 8.62 -18.77 1.08
CA ARG A 82 8.58 -20.24 1.19
C ARG A 82 9.37 -20.95 0.10
N ALA A 83 9.35 -20.43 -1.13
CA ALA A 83 10.08 -21.02 -2.24
C ALA A 83 11.60 -20.82 -2.08
N CYS A 84 12.02 -19.68 -1.53
CA CYS A 84 13.39 -19.36 -1.19
C CYS A 84 13.91 -20.14 0.02
N ASP A 85 13.09 -20.27 1.07
CA ASP A 85 13.38 -21.09 2.26
C ASP A 85 13.67 -22.55 1.88
N ALA A 86 12.93 -23.09 0.90
CA ALA A 86 13.10 -24.46 0.42
C ALA A 86 14.44 -24.72 -0.28
N VAL A 87 15.09 -23.67 -0.78
CA VAL A 87 16.42 -23.74 -1.42
C VAL A 87 17.49 -22.99 -0.64
N ASN A 88 17.17 -22.54 0.58
CA ASN A 88 18.04 -21.82 1.50
C ASN A 88 18.72 -20.57 0.89
N ILE A 89 17.93 -19.75 0.18
CA ILE A 89 18.37 -18.45 -0.35
C ILE A 89 17.53 -17.32 0.22
N GLU A 90 18.04 -16.09 0.19
CA GLU A 90 17.25 -14.92 0.54
C GLU A 90 16.25 -14.53 -0.58
N PRO A 91 15.07 -13.97 -0.27
CA PRO A 91 14.09 -13.54 -1.29
C PRO A 91 14.63 -12.49 -2.28
N THR A 92 15.61 -11.69 -1.86
CA THR A 92 16.30 -10.73 -2.73
C THR A 92 17.15 -11.42 -3.80
N GLU A 93 17.65 -12.62 -3.52
CA GLU A 93 18.51 -13.43 -4.39
C GLU A 93 17.70 -14.47 -5.20
N ALA A 94 16.37 -14.43 -5.09
CA ALA A 94 15.49 -15.36 -5.79
C ALA A 94 15.73 -15.33 -7.30
N THR A 95 16.07 -16.51 -7.85
CA THR A 95 16.30 -16.69 -9.29
C THR A 95 15.02 -16.39 -10.08
N PRO A 96 15.13 -16.02 -11.38
CA PRO A 96 13.97 -15.80 -12.25
C PRO A 96 13.01 -17.00 -12.28
N GLU A 97 13.54 -18.22 -12.22
CA GLU A 97 12.75 -19.45 -12.22
C GLU A 97 11.88 -19.60 -10.96
N ILE A 98 12.43 -19.29 -9.78
CA ILE A 98 11.69 -19.32 -8.51
C ILE A 98 10.57 -18.27 -8.54
N ARG A 99 10.89 -17.05 -8.99
CA ARG A 99 9.91 -15.96 -9.14
C ARG A 99 8.78 -16.36 -10.10
N GLN A 100 9.13 -16.93 -11.26
CA GLN A 100 8.15 -17.40 -12.24
C GLN A 100 7.27 -18.53 -11.69
N LYS A 101 7.84 -19.48 -10.93
CA LYS A 101 7.08 -20.58 -10.31
C LYS A 101 6.06 -20.04 -9.31
N VAL A 102 6.46 -19.09 -8.46
CA VAL A 102 5.57 -18.44 -7.49
C VAL A 102 4.49 -17.63 -8.21
N PHE A 103 4.86 -16.91 -9.27
CA PHE A 103 3.93 -16.20 -10.14
C PHE A 103 2.88 -17.14 -10.74
N ASN A 104 3.28 -18.26 -11.36
CA ASN A 104 2.37 -19.22 -11.97
C ASN A 104 1.38 -19.80 -10.94
N ASN A 105 1.86 -20.10 -9.73
CA ASN A 105 1.00 -20.57 -8.64
C ASN A 105 -0.02 -19.52 -8.21
N MET A 106 0.40 -18.26 -8.10
CA MET A 106 -0.50 -17.14 -7.79
C MET A 106 -1.54 -16.95 -8.90
N MET A 107 -1.12 -16.98 -10.16
CA MET A 107 -2.00 -16.80 -11.31
C MET A 107 -3.05 -17.91 -11.40
N ARG A 108 -2.67 -19.15 -11.12
CA ARG A 108 -3.63 -20.26 -11.01
C ARG A 108 -4.68 -19.99 -9.92
N GLU A 109 -4.26 -19.60 -8.71
CA GLU A 109 -5.20 -19.28 -7.63
C GLU A 109 -6.14 -18.12 -8.02
N LEU A 110 -5.60 -17.08 -8.65
CA LEU A 110 -6.39 -15.93 -9.10
C LEU A 110 -7.41 -16.34 -10.17
N ARG A 111 -7.02 -17.17 -11.15
CA ARG A 111 -7.93 -17.69 -12.18
C ARG A 111 -9.05 -18.55 -11.57
N GLU A 112 -8.72 -19.47 -10.65
CA GLU A 112 -9.73 -20.27 -9.94
C GLU A 112 -10.72 -19.41 -9.15
N LEU A 113 -10.25 -18.35 -8.48
CA LEU A 113 -11.11 -17.43 -7.75
C LEU A 113 -11.98 -16.56 -8.66
N ALA A 114 -11.45 -16.19 -9.82
CA ALA A 114 -12.16 -15.45 -10.87
C ALA A 114 -13.29 -16.28 -11.48
N GLU A 115 -13.02 -17.55 -11.78
CA GLU A 115 -13.99 -18.53 -12.29
C GLU A 115 -15.11 -18.78 -11.28
N LYS A 116 -14.80 -18.99 -10.00
CA LYS A 116 -15.81 -19.14 -8.93
C LYS A 116 -16.78 -17.96 -8.81
N ARG A 117 -16.39 -16.80 -9.32
CA ARG A 117 -17.19 -15.56 -9.33
C ARG A 117 -17.82 -15.27 -10.69
N ASN A 118 -17.68 -16.16 -11.67
CA ASN A 118 -18.12 -15.98 -13.06
C ASN A 118 -17.55 -14.70 -13.70
N ARG A 119 -16.30 -14.36 -13.37
CA ARG A 119 -15.60 -13.17 -13.87
C ARG A 119 -14.18 -13.56 -14.30
N PRO A 120 -14.02 -14.28 -15.43
CA PRO A 120 -12.72 -14.80 -15.85
C PRO A 120 -11.70 -13.67 -16.02
N LEU A 121 -10.46 -13.92 -15.59
CA LEU A 121 -9.35 -13.01 -15.86
C LEU A 121 -8.97 -13.05 -17.34
N PRO A 122 -8.41 -11.96 -17.90
CA PRO A 122 -7.87 -11.96 -19.26
C PRO A 122 -6.81 -13.06 -19.46
N ASP A 123 -6.64 -13.50 -20.70
CA ASP A 123 -5.69 -14.58 -21.03
C ASP A 123 -4.26 -14.24 -20.61
N LYS A 124 -3.85 -12.98 -20.82
CA LYS A 124 -2.54 -12.47 -20.41
C LYS A 124 -2.71 -11.55 -19.20
N VAL A 125 -2.04 -11.90 -18.11
CA VAL A 125 -2.01 -11.10 -16.89
C VAL A 125 -0.57 -10.88 -16.47
N ARG A 126 -0.30 -9.68 -15.96
CA ARG A 126 1.01 -9.27 -15.46
C ARG A 126 0.88 -8.86 -14.01
N ILE A 127 1.91 -9.17 -13.23
CA ILE A 127 2.07 -8.61 -11.89
C ILE A 127 3.19 -7.58 -11.94
N THR A 128 2.85 -6.31 -11.71
CA THR A 128 3.78 -5.19 -11.73
C THR A 128 3.92 -4.64 -10.32
N ASN A 129 5.14 -4.51 -9.82
CA ASN A 129 5.42 -3.74 -8.62
C ASN A 129 5.61 -2.28 -9.01
N VAL A 130 4.78 -1.38 -8.51
CA VAL A 130 4.94 0.06 -8.69
C VAL A 130 5.59 0.61 -7.43
N LEU A 131 6.82 1.09 -7.58
CA LEU A 131 7.51 1.83 -6.55
C LEU A 131 7.01 3.27 -6.59
N ILE A 132 6.36 3.71 -5.52
CA ILE A 132 5.94 5.10 -5.35
C ILE A 132 6.99 5.83 -4.51
N TYR A 133 7.71 6.76 -5.14
CA TYR A 133 8.61 7.68 -4.46
C TYR A 133 7.91 9.02 -4.24
N GLN A 134 8.09 9.62 -3.07
CA GLN A 134 7.64 10.98 -2.81
C GLN A 134 8.84 11.92 -2.93
N ASP A 135 8.90 12.67 -4.02
CA ASP A 135 9.90 13.72 -4.15
C ASP A 135 9.39 15.00 -3.48
N TYR A 136 10.14 15.49 -2.49
CA TYR A 136 9.81 16.72 -1.75
C TYR A 136 10.47 17.97 -2.36
N LYS A 137 11.31 17.84 -3.39
CA LYS A 137 12.07 18.98 -3.93
C LYS A 137 11.23 19.95 -4.76
N ASP A 138 10.16 19.49 -5.41
CA ASP A 138 9.36 20.31 -6.36
C ASP A 138 7.85 20.36 -6.05
N GLY A 139 7.48 20.23 -4.77
CA GLY A 139 6.10 19.94 -4.38
C GLY A 139 5.83 18.44 -4.45
N ALA A 140 4.84 17.95 -3.70
CA ALA A 140 4.59 16.51 -3.52
C ALA A 140 4.29 15.80 -4.86
N ALA A 141 5.34 15.39 -5.57
CA ALA A 141 5.28 14.67 -6.81
C ALA A 141 5.53 13.19 -6.52
N PHE A 142 4.60 12.35 -6.93
CA PHE A 142 4.74 10.90 -6.86
C PHE A 142 5.42 10.41 -8.13
N ARG A 143 6.58 9.77 -8.02
CA ARG A 143 7.22 9.06 -9.13
C ARG A 143 6.84 7.59 -9.04
N GLU A 144 6.29 7.06 -10.12
CA GLU A 144 5.91 5.66 -10.26
C GLU A 144 6.94 4.94 -11.14
N GLU A 145 7.58 3.89 -10.61
CA GLU A 145 8.45 3.01 -11.41
C GLU A 145 7.85 1.61 -11.49
N PRO A 146 7.33 1.19 -12.66
CA PRO A 146 6.78 -0.14 -12.84
C PRO A 146 7.90 -1.17 -13.02
N GLN A 147 8.03 -2.09 -12.07
CA GLN A 147 8.90 -3.26 -12.16
C GLN A 147 8.07 -4.51 -12.45
N LEU A 148 8.32 -5.16 -13.58
CA LEU A 148 7.65 -6.41 -13.93
C LEU A 148 8.14 -7.54 -13.01
N LEU A 149 7.23 -8.16 -12.25
CA LEU A 149 7.54 -9.32 -11.41
C LEU A 149 7.26 -10.65 -12.10
N GLY A 150 6.42 -10.65 -13.13
CA GLY A 150 6.11 -11.82 -13.96
C GLY A 150 4.96 -11.56 -14.94
N GLU A 151 4.94 -12.33 -16.03
CA GLU A 151 3.88 -12.35 -17.05
C GLU A 151 3.50 -13.79 -17.44
N GLY A 152 2.22 -14.02 -17.79
CA GLY A 152 1.71 -15.32 -18.25
C GLY A 152 0.17 -15.41 -18.28
#